data_AF-A0AAW9YSF6-F1
#
_entry.id   AF-A0AAW9YSF6-F1
#
_cell.length_a   1.000
_cell.length_b   1.000
_cell.length_c   1.000
_cell.angle_alpha   90.00
_cell.angle_beta   90.00
_cell.angle_gamma   90.00
#
_symmetry.space_group_name_H-M   'P 1'
#
loop_
_entity.id
_entity.type
_entity.pdbx_description
1 polymer ?
#
loop_
_entity_poly.entity_id
_entity_poly.type
_entity_poly.pdbx_seq_one_letter_code
_entity_poly.pdbx_strand_id
1 'polypeptide(L)' 'MNVLVTGSSGQLGSELKELVFSSKLEIQNYTFIFADSKLLDITEHESVRRFIIDN' A
#
# COMPACT_ATOMS: atom_id res chain seq x y z
N MET A 1 -10.91 -6.37 4.48
CA MET A 1 -10.91 -5.03 3.84
C MET A 1 -9.57 -4.81 3.16
N ASN A 2 -9.55 -4.32 1.92
CA ASN A 2 -8.31 -4.06 1.21
C ASN A 2 -7.83 -2.64 1.52
N VAL A 3 -6.53 -2.49 1.80
CA VAL A 3 -5.90 -1.20 2.10
C VAL A 3 -4.70 -1.01 1.18
N LEU A 4 -4.81 -0.05 0.26
CA LEU A 4 -3.71 0.39 -0.57
C LEU A 4 -2.92 1.49 0.14
N VAL A 5 -1.62 1.28 0.32
CA VAL A 5 -0.68 2.26 0.86
C VAL A 5 0.24 2.73 -0.26
N THR A 6 0.07 3.98 -0.69
CA THR A 6 0.95 4.64 -1.68
C THR A 6 2.14 5.30 -0.99
N GLY A 7 3.27 5.42 -1.68
CA GLY A 7 4.50 5.98 -1.09
C GLY A 7 5.11 5.02 -0.06
N SER A 8 4.97 3.71 -0.27
CA SER A 8 5.40 2.68 0.68
C SER A 8 6.89 2.67 1.00
N SER A 9 7.71 3.35 0.18
CA SER A 9 9.16 3.48 0.37
C SER A 9 9.56 4.78 1.12
N GLY A 10 8.60 5.62 1.49
CA GLY A 10 8.82 6.80 2.34
C GLY A 10 9.01 6.43 3.82
N GLN A 11 9.30 7.42 4.68
CA GLN A 11 9.53 7.20 6.12
C GLN A 11 8.33 6.52 6.78
N LEU A 12 7.12 7.08 6.60
CA LEU A 12 5.90 6.53 7.17
C LEU A 12 5.48 5.21 6.50
N GLY A 13 5.59 5.14 5.17
CA GLY A 13 5.22 3.94 4.41
C GLY A 13 6.05 2.72 4.79
N SER A 14 7.36 2.91 4.99
CA SER A 14 8.29 1.85 5.36
C SER A 14 8.03 1.34 6.78
N GLU A 15 7.80 2.26 7.74
CA GLU A 15 7.50 1.87 9.12
C GLU A 15 6.14 1.17 9.22
N LEU A 16 5.12 1.67 8.51
CA LEU A 16 3.81 1.01 8.49
C LEU A 16 3.91 -0.41 7.91
N LYS A 17 4.70 -0.57 6.84
CA LYS A 17 4.99 -1.87 6.23
C LYS A 17 5.65 -2.82 7.23
N GLU A 18 6.66 -2.35 7.95
CA GLU A 18 7.35 -3.13 8.99
C GLU A 18 6.38 -3.52 10.12
N LEU A 19 5.56 -2.59 10.61
CA LEU A 19 4.59 -2.86 11.69
C LEU A 19 3.53 -3.90 11.29
N VAL A 20 3.07 -3.86 10.03
CA VAL A 20 2.11 -4.82 9.47
C VAL A 20 2.74 -6.22 9.35
N PHE A 21 3.97 -6.34 8.85
CA PHE A 21 4.61 -7.64 8.61
C PHE A 21 5.31 -8.23 9.84
N SER A 22 5.79 -7.41 10.77
CA SER A 22 6.50 -7.86 11.98
C SER A 22 5.58 -8.43 13.06
N SER A 23 4.27 -8.57 12.80
CA SER A 23 3.26 -9.04 13.76
C SER A 23 3.15 -8.19 15.03
N LYS A 24 3.72 -6.98 15.04
CA LYS A 24 3.62 -6.02 16.16
C LYS A 24 2.22 -5.43 16.31
N LEU A 25 1.46 -5.39 15.21
CA LEU A 25 0.02 -5.17 15.25
C LEU A 25 -0.70 -6.46 14.85
N GLU A 26 -1.64 -6.90 15.68
CA GLU A 26 -2.60 -7.95 15.32
C GLU A 26 -3.65 -7.39 14.35
N ILE A 27 -3.25 -7.17 13.09
CA ILE A 27 -4.16 -6.65 12.08
C ILE A 27 -4.89 -7.81 11.41
N GLN A 28 -5.90 -8.34 12.09
CA GLN A 28 -6.75 -9.39 11.54
C GLN A 28 -7.78 -8.77 10.57
N ASN A 29 -8.07 -9.48 9.47
CA ASN A 29 -9.09 -9.13 8.45
C ASN A 29 -8.78 -7.95 7.52
N TYR A 30 -7.52 -7.53 7.43
CA TYR A 30 -7.05 -6.57 6.43
C TYR A 30 -6.04 -7.19 5.47
N THR A 31 -6.15 -6.83 4.20
CA THR A 31 -5.17 -7.17 3.17
C THR A 31 -4.49 -5.88 2.73
N PHE A 32 -3.22 -5.72 3.08
CA PHE A 32 -2.45 -4.53 2.72
C PHE A 32 -1.74 -4.73 1.38
N ILE A 33 -1.85 -3.72 0.53
CA ILE A 33 -1.14 -3.61 -0.74
C ILE A 33 -0.24 -2.38 -0.63
N PHE A 34 1.07 -2.58 -0.74
CA PHE A 34 2.06 -1.51 -0.63
C PHE A 34 2.60 -1.16 -2.01
N ALA A 35 2.44 0.09 -2.43
CA ALA A 35 2.93 0.61 -3.69
C ALA A 35 3.80 1.85 -3.48
N ASP A 36 4.94 1.90 -4.17
CA ASP A 36 5.75 3.11 -4.29
C ASP A 36 5.55 3.76 -5.66
N SER A 37 6.20 4.90 -5.88
CA SER A 37 6.06 5.67 -7.13
C SER A 37 6.57 4.94 -8.37
N LYS A 38 7.36 3.87 -8.22
CA LYS A 38 7.82 3.06 -9.35
C LYS A 38 6.77 2.02 -9.75
N LEU A 39 6.01 1.50 -8.78
CA LEU A 39 4.91 0.57 -9.03
C LEU A 39 3.61 1.27 -9.42
N LEU A 40 3.28 2.36 -8.74
CA LEU A 40 2.07 3.14 -8.96
C LEU A 40 2.37 4.64 -8.86
N ASP A 41 2.44 5.29 -10.02
CA ASP A 41 2.49 6.74 -10.10
C ASP A 41 1.10 7.34 -9.86
N ILE A 42 0.91 7.96 -8.68
CA ILE A 42 -0.36 8.56 -8.29
C ILE A 42 -0.73 9.81 -9.10
N THR A 43 0.22 10.35 -9.88
CA THR A 43 -0.04 11.48 -10.78
C THR A 43 -0.67 11.03 -12.11
N GLU A 44 -0.61 9.74 -12.43
CA GLU A 44 -1.23 9.14 -13.61
C GLU A 44 -2.59 8.54 -13.24
N HIS A 45 -3.66 9.29 -13.49
CA HIS A 45 -5.01 8.96 -13.04
C HIS A 45 -5.52 7.61 -13.58
N GLU A 46 -5.22 7.30 -14.85
CA GLU A 46 -5.72 6.06 -15.46
C GLU A 46 -5.03 4.82 -14.89
N SER A 47 -3.74 4.92 -14.58
CA SER A 47 -2.96 3.89 -13.88
C SER A 47 -3.55 3.62 -12.49
N VAL A 48 -3.84 4.67 -11.72
CA VAL A 48 -4.51 4.55 -10.42
C VAL A 48 -5.88 3.88 -10.55
N ARG A 49 -6.68 4.30 -11.53
CA ARG A 49 -8.00 3.71 -11.77
C ARG A 49 -7.91 2.22 -12.08
N ARG A 50 -7.02 1.82 -12.99
CA ARG A 50 -6.81 0.40 -13.35
C ARG A 50 -6.33 -0.40 -12.14
N PHE A 51 -5.34 0.12 -11.42
CA PHE A 51 -4.78 -0.53 -10.24
C PHE A 51 -5.85 -0.81 -9.18
N ILE A 52 -6.77 0.14 -8.95
CA ILE A 52 -7.87 -0.02 -7.98
C ILE A 52 -8.92 -1.03 -8.45
N ILE A 53 -9.20 -1.12 -9.75
CA ILE A 53 -10.20 -2.07 -10.28
C ILE A 53 -9.66 -3.51 -10.30
N ASP A 54 -8.37 -3.67 -10.55
CA ASP A 54 -7.73 -4.98 -10.71
C ASP A 54 -7.36 -5.66 -9.38
N ASN A 55 -7.46 -4.95 -8.23
CA ASN A 55 -7.09 -5.44 -6.88
C ASN A 55 -8.25 -5.36 -5.88
#